data_AF-A0A1W9IB45-F1
#
_entry.id   AF-A0A1W9IB45-F1
#
_cell.length_a   1.000
_cell.length_b   1.000
_cell.length_c   1.000
_cell.angle_alpha   90.00
_cell.angle_beta   90.00
_cell.angle_gamma   90.00
#
_symmetry.space_group_name_H-M   'P 1'
#
loop_
_entity.id
_entity.type
_entity.pdbx_description
1 polymer ?
#
loop_
_entity_poly.entity_id
_entity_poly.type
_entity_poly.pdbx_seq_one_letter_code
_entity_poly.pdbx_strand_id
1 'polypeptide(L)' 'SRELLAVLQLWRASQQIVFRYDVIPGPKVFETQIHGKRFEMYNDTVLGFNKSGKEVARIQVEEPIYIRPAERVTWL' A
#
# COMPACT_ATOMS: atom_id res chain seq x y z
N SER A 1 -4.26 7.93 -3.84
CA SER A 1 -5.32 7.58 -2.87
C SER A 1 -5.00 6.21 -2.31
N ARG A 2 -5.10 6.01 -0.98
CA ARG A 2 -4.81 4.72 -0.29
C ARG A 2 -5.60 3.56 -0.89
N GLU A 3 -6.86 3.81 -1.22
CA GLU A 3 -7.77 2.83 -1.81
C GLU A 3 -7.32 2.35 -3.20
N LEU A 4 -6.86 3.26 -4.06
CA LEU A 4 -6.36 2.88 -5.40
C LEU A 4 -5.17 1.93 -5.31
N LEU A 5 -4.23 2.21 -4.41
CA LEU A 5 -3.06 1.36 -4.22
C LEU A 5 -3.46 -0.03 -3.72
N ALA A 6 -4.40 -0.09 -2.76
CA ALA A 6 -4.94 -1.34 -2.25
C ALA A 6 -5.55 -2.20 -3.38
N VAL A 7 -6.36 -1.58 -4.26
CA VAL A 7 -6.99 -2.27 -5.40
C VAL A 7 -5.94 -2.81 -6.39
N LEU A 8 -4.92 -2.02 -6.73
CA LEU A 8 -3.87 -2.44 -7.67
C LEU A 8 -3.05 -3.62 -7.12
N GLN A 9 -2.70 -3.57 -5.83
CA GLN A 9 -1.96 -4.66 -5.19
C GLN A 9 -2.81 -5.93 -5.06
N LEU A 10 -4.09 -5.79 -4.72
CA LEU A 10 -5.01 -6.92 -4.62
C LEU A 10 -5.21 -7.62 -5.97
N TRP A 11 -5.34 -6.85 -7.05
CA TRP A 11 -5.42 -7.39 -8.41
C TRP A 11 -4.13 -8.15 -8.77
N ARG A 12 -2.97 -7.56 -8.49
CA ARG A 12 -1.66 -8.20 -8.74
C ARG A 12 -1.50 -9.51 -7.97
N ALA A 13 -1.94 -9.57 -6.72
CA ALA A 13 -1.77 -10.74 -5.85
C ALA A 13 -2.72 -11.89 -6.23
N SER A 14 -3.95 -11.58 -6.63
CA SER A 14 -4.96 -12.61 -6.91
C SER A 14 -4.89 -13.14 -8.35
N GLN A 15 -4.57 -12.29 -9.34
CA GLN A 15 -4.65 -12.59 -10.77
C GLN A 15 -6.03 -13.10 -11.23
N GLN A 16 -7.10 -12.72 -10.52
CA GLN A 16 -8.50 -13.09 -10.80
C GLN A 16 -9.38 -11.85 -10.82
N ILE A 17 -10.61 -11.98 -11.31
CA ILE A 17 -11.62 -10.93 -11.17
C ILE A 17 -12.08 -10.88 -9.71
N VAL A 18 -11.82 -9.75 -9.05
CA VAL A 18 -12.31 -9.41 -7.71
C VAL A 18 -13.66 -8.70 -7.85
N PHE A 19 -14.72 -9.24 -7.25
CA PHE A 19 -16.08 -8.70 -7.33
C PHE A 19 -16.38 -7.70 -6.21
N ARG A 20 -15.67 -7.84 -5.09
CA ARG A 20 -15.78 -6.98 -3.91
C ARG A 20 -14.45 -6.99 -3.18
N TYR A 21 -14.10 -5.87 -2.56
CA TYR A 21 -12.97 -5.78 -1.64
C TYR A 21 -13.39 -5.06 -0.37
N ASP A 22 -12.71 -5.37 0.73
CA ASP A 22 -12.80 -4.64 1.98
C ASP A 22 -11.41 -4.11 2.35
N VAL A 23 -11.37 -2.92 2.95
CA VAL A 23 -10.15 -2.34 3.52
C VAL A 23 -10.34 -2.27 5.04
N ILE A 24 -9.43 -2.92 5.77
CA ILE A 24 -9.31 -2.80 7.21
C ILE A 24 -8.22 -1.74 7.47
N PRO A 25 -8.57 -0.56 7.99
CA PRO A 25 -7.60 0.48 8.28
C PRO A 25 -6.57 0.01 9.29
N GLY A 26 -5.30 0.18 8.96
CA GLY A 26 -4.19 -0.11 9.84
C GLY A 26 -3.65 1.12 10.58
N PRO A 27 -2.71 0.92 11.50
CA PRO A 27 -2.04 2.02 12.17
C PRO A 27 -1.19 2.84 11.20
N LYS A 28 -0.99 4.12 11.52
CA LYS A 28 0.01 4.96 10.84
C LYS A 28 1.40 4.39 11.17
N VAL A 29 2.23 4.19 10.16
CA VAL A 29 3.57 3.62 10.29
C VAL A 29 4.68 4.59 9.94
N PHE A 30 4.37 5.66 9.20
CA PHE A 30 5.35 6.68 8.85
C PHE A 30 4.69 8.03 8.59
N GLU A 31 5.43 9.10 8.89
CA GLU A 31 5.02 10.47 8.63
C GLU A 31 6.25 11.29 8.25
N THR A 32 6.16 12.07 7.16
CA THR A 32 7.24 12.97 6.73
C THR A 32 6.69 14.16 5.94
N GLN A 33 7.58 15.03 5.46
CA GLN A 33 7.27 16.06 4.49
C GLN A 33 7.94 15.75 3.14
N ILE A 34 7.13 15.63 2.09
CA ILE A 34 7.59 15.46 0.70
C ILE A 34 7.16 16.70 -0.08
N HIS A 35 8.13 17.43 -0.64
CA HIS A 35 7.88 18.69 -1.37
C HIS A 35 7.02 19.70 -0.57
N GLY A 36 7.26 19.82 0.73
CA GLY A 36 6.53 20.72 1.62
C GLY A 36 5.09 20.27 1.93
N LYS A 37 4.66 19.09 1.46
CA LYS A 37 3.37 18.49 1.79
C LYS A 37 3.55 17.37 2.80
N ARG A 38 2.64 17.30 3.77
CA ARG A 38 2.57 16.19 4.73
C ARG A 38 2.30 14.90 3.97
N PHE A 39 3.11 13.90 4.23
CA PHE A 39 2.96 12.54 3.74
C PHE A 39 2.80 11.60 4.93
N GLU A 40 1.79 10.74 4.90
CA GLU A 40 1.50 9.77 5.94
C GLU A 40 1.30 8.40 5.29
N MET A 41 1.86 7.36 5.92
CA MET A 41 1.76 5.97 5.48
C MET A 41 1.03 5.14 6.53
N TYR A 42 0.20 4.20 6.07
CA TYR A 42 -0.64 3.35 6.91
C TYR A 42 -0.46 1.87 6.54
N ASN A 43 -0.48 1.00 7.53
CA ASN A 43 -0.36 -0.45 7.32
C ASN A 43 -1.73 -1.12 7.13
N ASP A 44 -2.47 -0.69 6.11
CA ASP A 44 -3.82 -1.18 5.83
C ASP A 44 -3.80 -2.66 5.40
N THR A 45 -4.85 -3.40 5.72
CA THR A 45 -5.08 -4.75 5.18
C THR A 45 -6.23 -4.71 4.19
N VAL A 46 -6.02 -5.25 2.99
CA VAL A 46 -7.07 -5.37 1.96
C VAL A 46 -7.42 -6.82 1.72
N LEU A 47 -8.72 -7.09 1.60
CA LEU A 47 -9.31 -8.39 1.36
C LEU A 47 -10.02 -8.36 0.00
N GLY A 48 -9.87 -9.41 -0.79
CA GLY A 48 -10.55 -9.58 -2.07
C GLY A 48 -11.49 -10.78 -2.06
N PHE A 49 -12.66 -10.62 -2.67
CA PHE A 49 -13.69 -11.64 -2.73
C PHE A 49 -14.10 -11.95 -4.17
N ASN A 50 -14.36 -13.24 -4.43
CA ASN A 50 -14.93 -13.68 -5.70
C ASN A 50 -16.46 -13.47 -5.75
N LYS A 51 -17.09 -13.86 -6.86
CA LYS A 51 -18.54 -13.76 -7.08
C LYS A 51 -19.38 -14.45 -6.00
N SER A 52 -18.87 -15.53 -5.40
CA SER A 52 -19.56 -16.29 -4.35
C SER A 52 -19.35 -15.69 -2.95
N GLY A 53 -18.60 -14.59 -2.83
CA GLY A 53 -18.25 -13.98 -1.55
C GLY A 53 -17.13 -14.70 -0.80
N LYS A 54 -16.45 -15.68 -1.42
CA LYS A 54 -15.28 -16.33 -0.82
C LYS A 54 -14.07 -15.41 -0.93
N GLU A 55 -13.33 -15.27 0.16
CA GLU A 55 -12.04 -14.58 0.19
C GLU A 55 -11.04 -15.30 -0.73
N VAL A 56 -10.43 -14.55 -1.65
CA VAL A 56 -9.45 -15.06 -2.62
C VAL A 56 -8.06 -14.48 -2.42
N ALA A 57 -7.94 -13.35 -1.71
CA ALA A 57 -6.68 -12.73 -1.38
C ALA A 57 -6.82 -11.86 -0.12
N ARG A 58 -5.75 -11.83 0.67
CA ARG A 58 -5.57 -10.94 1.83
C ARG A 58 -4.13 -10.50 1.87
N ILE A 59 -3.90 -9.21 1.78
CA ILE A 59 -2.55 -8.64 1.75
C ILE A 59 -2.49 -7.39 2.62
N GLN A 60 -1.31 -7.13 3.17
CA GLN A 60 -1.00 -5.80 3.69
C GLN A 60 -0.66 -4.89 2.51
N VAL A 61 -1.15 -3.65 2.55
CA VAL A 61 -0.87 -2.64 1.53
C VAL A 61 0.54 -2.12 1.79
N GLU A 62 1.47 -2.46 0.90
CA GLU A 62 2.84 -1.95 0.98
C GLU A 62 2.94 -0.62 0.24
N GLU A 63 3.20 0.48 0.93
CA GLU A 63 3.56 1.76 0.32
C GLU A 63 5.10 1.83 0.22
N PRO A 64 5.72 1.51 -0.94
CA PRO A 64 7.17 1.49 -1.05
C PRO A 64 7.74 2.91 -0.95
N ILE A 65 8.60 3.14 0.03
CA ILE A 65 9.39 4.38 0.13
C ILE A 65 10.81 4.05 -0.32
N TYR A 66 11.24 4.67 -1.42
CA TYR A 66 12.65 4.69 -1.79
C TYR A 66 13.32 5.88 -1.09
N ILE A 67 14.08 5.60 -0.04
CA ILE A 67 14.93 6.59 0.63
C ILE A 67 16.23 6.68 -0.15
N ARG A 68 16.49 7.84 -0.77
CA ARG A 68 17.80 8.09 -1.37
C ARG A 68 18.86 8.12 -0.25
N PRO A 69 19.99 7.40 -0.41
CA PRO A 69 21.11 7.57 0.51
C PRO A 69 21.52 9.05 0.53
N ALA A 70 21.89 9.55 1.71
CA ALA A 70 22.49 10.88 1.82
C ALA A 70 23.72 10.95 0.92
N GLU A 71 23.90 12.10 0.28
CA GLU A 71 24.89 12.38 -0.76
C GLU A 71 26.27 11.80 -0.45
N ARG A 72 26.94 11.29 -1.48
CA ARG A 72 28.25 10.64 -1.38
C ARG A 72 29.22 11.60 -0.67
N VAL A 73 29.83 11.16 0.43
CA VAL A 73 30.89 11.88 1.13
C VAL A 73 31.99 12.24 0.12
N THR A 74 32.11 13.51 -0.23
CA THR A 74 33.26 14.02 -0.99
C THR A 74 34.44 14.07 -0.02
N TRP A 75 35.35 13.11 -0.14
CA TRP A 75 36.66 13.19 0.50
C TRP A 75 37.57 14.09 -0.34
N LEU A 76 37.55 15.41 -0.09
CA LEU A 76 38.63 16.35 -0.42
C LEU A 76 38.63 17.52 0.57
#